data_AF-A0AAU5NWX6-F1
#
_entry.id   AF-A0AAU5NWX6-F1
#
_cell.length_a   1.000
_cell.length_b   1.000
_cell.length_c   1.000
_cell.angle_alpha   90.00
_cell.angle_beta   90.00
_cell.angle_gamma   90.00
#
_symmetry.space_group_name_H-M   'P 1'
#
loop_
_entity.id
_entity.type
_entity.pdbx_description
1 polymer ?
#
loop_
_entity_poly.entity_id
_entity_poly.type
_entity_poly.pdbx_seq_one_letter_code
_entity_poly.pdbx_strand_id
1 'polypeptide(L)'
;MTDEGGITEAELAAFHRTVGRLRELPVDDPVRLRAEQVAASFARDGRLRRRKARGADLSAADAATMEATATGAADRREDAPLAAVGELVERTDTGGAYRKPRGCYVCKSPYRQVDSFYHRLCPACAADNSARRALSTDLSGRRVLLTGGRVKIGFQLALMMLRDGAEVLVTSRFPHDTVRRFRAEPGVEKWLDRLTVLAVDLRDPRQVLGLCEELRQTGEPLDILVNNAAQTVRRPPQSYALLAAGERDALPEGARQAPGFTPMRMIEGGASALPVVLREADEAGLLPDPSPENSWSARLGALDPAEVLETQLVNALAPALLCDRLLPLLLASPRPRRYVVNVTAVEGRFAVRNKMAGHPHTNMAKAALNMLTRTSAAELADQGVHMCAVDTGWITDENPAPKKGRMAQAGFRTPLDIVDGAARVYDPIVRGEAGDPVSGVFLKDYQEAAW
;
A
#
# COMPACT_ATOMS: atom_id res chain seq x y z
N MET A 1 0.33 53.32 -11.89
CA MET A 1 0.30 53.02 -10.45
C MET A 1 1.74 52.98 -9.98
N THR A 2 2.12 54.01 -9.26
CA THR A 2 3.48 54.34 -8.82
C THR A 2 3.91 53.45 -7.66
N ASP A 3 5.17 53.03 -7.75
CA ASP A 3 5.91 52.17 -6.83
C ASP A 3 6.29 52.94 -5.55
N GLU A 4 5.37 53.10 -4.61
CA GLU A 4 5.59 53.81 -3.32
C GLU A 4 5.92 52.84 -2.15
N GLY A 5 6.89 51.95 -2.35
CA GLY A 5 7.32 51.00 -1.31
C GLY A 5 8.83 50.78 -1.17
N GLY A 6 9.66 51.46 -1.97
CA GLY A 6 11.12 51.28 -1.99
C GLY A 6 11.88 52.18 -1.01
N ILE A 7 13.06 51.73 -0.55
CA ILE A 7 14.01 52.58 0.18
C ILE A 7 14.57 53.64 -0.77
N THR A 8 14.46 54.91 -0.41
CA THR A 8 14.95 56.03 -1.21
C THR A 8 16.47 56.19 -1.11
N GLU A 9 17.09 56.83 -2.11
CA GLU A 9 18.52 57.11 -2.12
C GLU A 9 18.95 57.98 -0.91
N ALA A 10 18.08 58.90 -0.48
CA ALA A 10 18.32 59.75 0.69
C ALA A 10 18.37 58.94 2.00
N GLU A 11 17.48 57.96 2.16
CA GLU A 11 17.46 57.05 3.30
C GLU A 11 18.69 56.14 3.32
N LEU A 12 19.12 55.62 2.16
CA LEU A 12 20.31 54.80 2.04
C LEU A 12 21.59 55.61 2.36
N ALA A 13 21.68 56.84 1.87
CA ALA A 13 22.78 57.75 2.19
C ALA A 13 22.82 58.09 3.70
N ALA A 14 21.66 58.29 4.34
CA ALA A 14 21.57 58.50 5.78
C ALA A 14 22.03 57.26 6.58
N PHE A 15 21.67 56.05 6.12
CA PHE A 15 22.15 54.80 6.69
C PHE A 15 23.68 54.68 6.60
N HIS A 16 24.27 54.96 5.43
CA HIS A 16 25.72 54.94 5.25
C HIS A 16 26.45 55.92 6.17
N ARG A 17 25.97 57.16 6.30
CA ARG A 17 26.53 58.15 7.24
C ARG A 17 26.45 57.64 8.69
N THR A 18 25.33 57.04 9.07
CA THR A 18 25.12 56.49 10.41
C THR A 18 26.09 55.33 10.71
N VAL A 19 26.27 54.41 9.75
CA VAL A 19 27.25 53.32 9.87
C VAL A 19 28.68 53.86 9.97
N GLY A 20 29.01 54.93 9.25
CA GLY A 20 30.29 55.64 9.37
C GLY A 20 30.56 56.10 10.81
N ARG A 21 29.62 56.84 11.40
CA ARG A 21 29.72 57.33 12.80
C ARG A 21 29.81 56.18 13.81
N LEU A 22 29.07 55.08 13.60
CA LEU A 22 29.14 53.91 14.48
C LEU A 22 30.51 53.23 14.48
N ARG A 23 31.28 53.32 13.37
CA ARG A 23 32.64 52.74 13.27
C ARG A 23 33.68 53.54 14.05
N GLU A 24 33.42 54.82 14.31
CA GLU A 24 34.31 55.72 15.07
C GLU A 24 34.15 55.54 16.59
N LEU A 25 33.07 54.91 17.06
CA LEU A 25 32.85 54.63 18.48
C LEU A 25 33.79 53.53 19.01
N PRO A 26 34.17 53.57 20.31
CA PRO A 26 34.88 52.49 20.98
C PRO A 26 34.22 51.12 20.79
N VAL A 27 35.01 50.05 20.80
CA VAL A 27 34.54 48.69 20.52
C VAL A 27 33.53 48.16 21.56
N ASP A 28 33.57 48.69 22.77
CA ASP A 28 32.72 48.36 23.91
C ASP A 28 31.55 49.35 24.10
N ASP A 29 31.38 50.32 23.20
CA ASP A 29 30.29 51.28 23.26
C ASP A 29 28.91 50.57 23.12
N PRO A 30 27.94 50.83 24.01
CA PRO A 30 26.65 50.13 24.03
C PRO A 30 25.80 50.39 22.77
N VAL A 31 25.92 51.57 22.15
CA VAL A 31 25.20 51.91 20.91
C VAL A 31 25.81 51.16 19.74
N ARG A 32 27.14 51.07 19.68
CA ARG A 32 27.86 50.26 18.69
C ARG A 32 27.46 48.78 18.77
N LEU A 33 27.54 48.18 19.97
CA LEU A 33 27.20 46.76 20.17
C LEU A 33 25.76 46.45 19.76
N ARG A 34 24.81 47.34 20.06
CA ARG A 34 23.41 47.19 19.61
C ARG A 34 23.30 47.24 18.08
N ALA A 35 23.99 48.16 17.42
CA ALA A 35 23.99 48.24 15.96
C ALA A 35 24.61 47.01 15.30
N GLU A 36 25.70 46.46 15.87
CA GLU A 36 26.31 45.21 15.42
C GLU A 36 25.35 44.03 15.53
N GLN A 37 24.59 43.92 16.63
CA GLN A 37 23.56 42.89 16.79
C GLN A 37 22.46 43.00 15.73
N VAL A 38 21.97 44.20 15.45
CA VAL A 38 20.95 44.45 14.41
C VAL A 38 21.49 44.09 13.03
N ALA A 39 22.70 44.51 12.68
CA ALA A 39 23.34 44.19 11.42
C ALA A 39 23.57 42.68 11.26
N ALA A 40 24.02 42.00 12.33
CA ALA A 40 24.21 40.55 12.35
C ALA A 40 22.88 39.79 12.19
N SER A 41 21.81 40.29 12.81
CA SER A 41 20.45 39.75 12.68
C SER A 41 19.95 39.89 11.24
N PHE A 42 20.05 41.08 10.65
CA PHE A 42 19.67 41.35 9.25
C PHE A 42 20.46 40.46 8.26
N ALA A 43 21.79 40.37 8.43
CA ALA A 43 22.62 39.51 7.59
C ALA A 43 22.25 38.02 7.73
N ARG A 44 21.89 37.57 8.94
CA ARG A 44 21.42 36.20 9.21
C ARG A 44 20.07 35.94 8.54
N ASP A 45 19.10 36.85 8.67
CA ASP A 45 17.81 36.78 7.99
C ASP A 45 17.99 36.69 6.46
N GLY A 46 18.81 37.57 5.87
CA GLY A 46 19.12 37.52 4.44
C GLY A 46 19.78 36.20 3.99
N ARG A 47 20.65 35.59 4.80
CA ARG A 47 21.20 34.25 4.52
C ARG A 47 20.12 33.17 4.59
N LEU A 48 19.27 33.21 5.61
CA LEU A 48 18.16 32.25 5.78
C LEU A 48 17.14 32.33 4.64
N ARG A 49 16.74 33.56 4.25
CA ARG A 49 15.83 33.78 3.12
C ARG A 49 16.42 33.29 1.81
N ARG A 50 17.69 33.60 1.51
CA ARG A 50 18.38 33.09 0.31
C ARG A 50 18.50 31.57 0.30
N ARG A 51 18.81 30.96 1.45
CA ARG A 51 18.82 29.49 1.60
C ARG A 51 17.43 28.90 1.38
N LYS A 52 16.38 29.54 1.89
CA LYS A 52 14.97 29.11 1.70
C LYS A 52 14.56 29.23 0.24
N ALA A 53 14.84 30.34 -0.43
CA ALA A 53 14.55 30.57 -1.85
C ALA A 53 15.27 29.55 -2.73
N ARG A 54 16.60 29.41 -2.59
CA ARG A 54 17.37 28.37 -3.29
C ARG A 54 16.84 26.97 -2.97
N GLY A 55 16.45 26.73 -1.72
CA GLY A 55 15.83 25.49 -1.29
C GLY A 55 14.53 25.18 -2.02
N ALA A 56 13.68 26.19 -2.24
CA ALA A 56 12.42 26.11 -2.96
C ALA A 56 12.64 25.83 -4.46
N ASP A 57 13.56 26.55 -5.12
CA ASP A 57 13.87 26.34 -6.54
C ASP A 57 14.36 24.92 -6.80
N LEU A 58 15.25 24.41 -5.93
CA LEU A 58 15.73 23.03 -6.01
C LEU A 58 14.60 22.01 -5.80
N SER A 59 13.68 22.28 -4.87
CA SER A 59 12.54 21.39 -4.61
C SER A 59 11.53 21.40 -5.75
N ALA A 60 11.30 22.56 -6.38
CA ALA A 60 10.42 22.68 -7.55
C ALA A 60 10.97 21.92 -8.76
N ALA A 61 12.27 22.02 -9.02
CA ALA A 61 12.92 21.24 -10.06
C ALA A 61 12.84 19.73 -9.81
N ASP A 62 13.09 19.29 -8.57
CA ASP A 62 12.95 17.86 -8.23
C ASP A 62 11.50 17.38 -8.30
N ALA A 63 10.51 18.24 -8.04
CA ALA A 63 9.09 17.90 -8.14
C ALA A 63 8.69 17.60 -9.59
N ALA A 64 9.16 18.42 -10.55
CA ALA A 64 8.94 18.14 -11.98
C ALA A 64 9.59 16.82 -12.40
N THR A 65 10.78 16.50 -11.91
CA THR A 65 11.44 15.20 -12.16
C THR A 65 10.65 14.03 -11.56
N MET A 66 10.08 14.18 -10.35
CA MET A 66 9.22 13.16 -9.76
C MET A 66 7.96 12.93 -10.59
N GLU A 67 7.27 14.01 -10.97
CA GLU A 67 6.01 13.98 -11.72
C GLU A 67 6.16 13.34 -13.11
N ALA A 68 7.35 13.41 -13.71
CA ALA A 68 7.64 12.76 -14.98
C ALA A 68 7.76 11.22 -14.91
N THR A 69 7.77 10.63 -13.71
CA THR A 69 7.83 9.16 -13.53
C THR A 69 6.45 8.55 -13.35
N ALA A 70 6.27 7.28 -13.71
CA ALA A 70 4.97 6.60 -13.57
C ALA A 70 4.40 6.63 -12.13
N THR A 71 5.24 6.32 -11.14
CA THR A 71 4.83 6.33 -9.72
C THR A 71 4.77 7.75 -9.13
N GLY A 72 5.43 8.74 -9.72
CA GLY A 72 5.39 10.12 -9.23
C GLY A 72 4.35 11.00 -9.93
N ALA A 73 3.74 10.51 -11.01
CA ALA A 73 2.81 11.25 -11.85
C ALA A 73 1.63 11.83 -11.06
N ALA A 74 1.23 13.06 -11.41
CA ALA A 74 0.18 13.75 -10.69
C ALA A 74 -1.22 13.15 -10.96
N ASP A 75 -1.42 12.64 -12.17
CA ASP A 75 -2.65 12.05 -12.70
C ASP A 75 -2.77 10.54 -12.44
N ARG A 76 -1.77 9.90 -11.81
CA ARG A 76 -1.87 8.48 -11.44
C ARG A 76 -3.10 8.25 -10.58
N ARG A 77 -3.92 7.27 -10.98
CA ARG A 77 -5.03 6.79 -10.14
C ARG A 77 -4.45 5.85 -9.08
N GLU A 78 -4.74 6.16 -7.82
CA GLU A 78 -4.32 5.29 -6.72
C GLU A 78 -5.08 3.97 -6.77
N ASP A 79 -4.44 2.89 -6.34
CA ASP A 79 -4.95 1.52 -6.41
C ASP A 79 -5.23 0.99 -7.84
N ALA A 80 -4.89 1.76 -8.87
CA ALA A 80 -4.84 1.30 -10.26
C ALA A 80 -3.47 0.67 -10.55
N PRO A 81 -3.39 -0.39 -11.39
CA PRO A 81 -2.11 -0.88 -11.87
C PRO A 81 -1.50 0.17 -12.81
N LEU A 82 -0.22 0.50 -12.61
CA LEU A 82 0.51 1.35 -13.54
C LEU A 82 1.07 0.50 -14.68
N ALA A 83 0.92 0.98 -15.92
CA ALA A 83 1.42 0.31 -17.12
C ALA A 83 2.92 0.02 -17.01
N ALA A 84 3.34 -1.22 -17.33
CA ALA A 84 4.72 -1.63 -17.22
C ALA A 84 5.62 -0.84 -18.20
N VAL A 85 6.91 -0.72 -17.85
CA VAL A 85 7.94 -0.04 -18.65
C VAL A 85 8.01 -0.56 -20.10
N GLY A 86 7.57 -1.79 -20.37
CA GLY A 86 7.51 -2.37 -21.72
C GLY A 86 6.43 -1.79 -22.66
N GLU A 87 5.35 -1.22 -22.12
CA GLU A 87 4.35 -0.46 -22.91
C GLU A 87 4.77 1.01 -23.10
N LEU A 88 5.75 1.46 -22.32
CA LEU A 88 6.37 2.78 -22.37
C LEU A 88 7.73 2.68 -23.09
N VAL A 89 7.72 2.32 -24.38
CA VAL A 89 8.79 2.48 -25.40
C VAL A 89 10.23 2.48 -24.89
N GLU A 90 11.03 1.44 -25.17
CA GLU A 90 12.52 1.46 -25.25
C GLU A 90 13.28 2.55 -24.44
N ARG A 91 12.91 2.80 -23.18
CA ARG A 91 13.48 3.89 -22.39
C ARG A 91 14.73 3.38 -21.66
N THR A 92 15.81 3.33 -22.43
CA THR A 92 17.20 3.40 -21.91
C THR A 92 17.50 4.76 -21.26
N ASP A 93 16.54 5.69 -21.31
CA ASP A 93 16.70 7.05 -20.82
C ASP A 93 16.42 7.15 -19.32
N THR A 94 17.44 7.62 -18.61
CA THR A 94 17.35 8.05 -17.23
C THR A 94 16.15 9.00 -17.03
N GLY A 95 15.34 8.81 -15.99
CA GLY A 95 14.21 9.68 -15.64
C GLY A 95 14.63 11.10 -15.16
N GLY A 96 15.81 11.57 -15.56
CA GLY A 96 16.49 12.75 -15.04
C GLY A 96 17.30 12.47 -13.77
N ALA A 97 17.74 13.54 -13.11
CA ALA A 97 18.50 13.44 -11.87
C ALA A 97 18.02 14.50 -10.87
N TYR A 98 17.82 14.08 -9.62
CA TYR A 98 17.50 15.00 -8.54
C TYR A 98 18.67 15.94 -8.21
N ARG A 99 18.34 17.22 -8.07
CA ARG A 99 19.25 18.26 -7.61
C ARG A 99 19.64 18.10 -6.15
N LYS A 100 18.80 17.45 -5.33
CA LYS A 100 19.17 17.00 -3.97
C LYS A 100 19.18 15.47 -3.90
N PRO A 101 20.16 14.85 -3.23
CA PRO A 101 20.12 13.40 -3.03
C PRO A 101 18.90 13.03 -2.18
N ARG A 102 18.24 11.93 -2.53
CA ARG A 102 17.08 11.38 -1.81
C ARG A 102 17.40 9.99 -1.30
N GLY A 103 16.78 9.56 -0.21
CA GLY A 103 16.92 8.19 0.29
C GLY A 103 16.05 7.23 -0.51
N CYS A 104 16.62 6.13 -0.98
CA CYS A 104 15.86 5.06 -1.63
C CYS A 104 14.82 4.47 -0.67
N TYR A 105 13.61 4.21 -1.16
CA TYR A 105 12.55 3.58 -0.37
C TYR A 105 12.93 2.17 0.11
N VAL A 106 13.68 1.40 -0.68
CA VAL A 106 14.10 0.03 -0.35
C VAL A 106 15.38 0.05 0.48
N CYS A 107 16.55 0.27 -0.14
CA CYS A 107 17.85 0.12 0.51
C CYS A 107 18.26 1.30 1.42
N LYS A 108 17.48 2.39 1.44
CA LYS A 108 17.74 3.63 2.18
C LYS A 108 18.99 4.41 1.75
N SER A 109 19.79 3.91 0.80
CA SER A 109 20.95 4.60 0.27
C SER A 109 20.57 5.92 -0.42
N PRO A 110 21.38 6.98 -0.29
CA PRO A 110 21.17 8.22 -1.01
C PRO A 110 21.39 8.02 -2.52
N TYR A 111 20.53 8.59 -3.35
CA TYR A 111 20.65 8.54 -4.80
C TYR A 111 20.16 9.86 -5.43
N ARG A 112 20.59 10.11 -6.67
CA ARG A 112 20.16 11.24 -7.49
C ARG A 112 19.55 10.80 -8.81
N GLN A 113 20.11 9.75 -9.41
CA GLN A 113 19.65 9.21 -10.67
C GLN A 113 18.24 8.64 -10.54
N VAL A 114 17.28 9.20 -11.28
CA VAL A 114 15.87 8.81 -11.21
C VAL A 114 15.57 7.76 -12.26
N ASP A 115 14.75 6.79 -11.88
CA ASP A 115 14.17 5.79 -12.79
C ASP A 115 12.91 6.35 -13.46
N SER A 116 12.63 5.95 -14.70
CA SER A 116 11.48 6.46 -15.45
C SER A 116 10.13 5.99 -14.89
N PHE A 117 10.11 4.87 -14.16
CA PHE A 117 8.93 4.34 -13.50
C PHE A 117 8.88 4.72 -12.01
N TYR A 118 9.98 4.56 -11.28
CA TYR A 118 10.04 4.74 -9.82
C TYR A 118 10.65 6.08 -9.38
N HIS A 119 9.83 7.00 -8.87
CA HIS A 119 10.33 8.25 -8.29
C HIS A 119 11.10 8.06 -6.97
N ARG A 120 10.88 6.98 -6.21
CA ARG A 120 11.44 6.78 -4.85
C ARG A 120 12.44 5.63 -4.73
N LEU A 121 12.85 5.00 -5.83
CA LEU A 121 13.82 3.91 -5.81
C LEU A 121 15.13 4.37 -6.48
N CYS A 122 16.28 3.91 -5.98
CA CYS A 122 17.54 4.10 -6.70
C CYS A 122 17.58 3.16 -7.91
N PRO A 123 18.47 3.38 -8.91
CA PRO A 123 18.46 2.60 -10.14
C PRO A 123 18.54 1.08 -9.93
N ALA A 124 19.36 0.61 -8.99
CA ALA A 124 19.49 -0.81 -8.69
C ALA A 124 18.19 -1.41 -8.12
N CYS A 125 17.57 -0.74 -7.14
CA CYS A 125 16.29 -1.20 -6.57
C CYS A 125 15.15 -1.08 -7.58
N ALA A 126 15.15 -0.05 -8.43
CA ALA A 126 14.17 0.11 -9.49
C ALA A 126 14.25 -1.06 -10.49
N ALA A 127 15.45 -1.39 -10.98
CA ALA A 127 15.67 -2.52 -11.88
C ALA A 127 15.21 -3.85 -11.27
N ASP A 128 15.58 -4.13 -10.01
CA ASP A 128 15.12 -5.34 -9.30
C ASP A 128 13.60 -5.37 -9.15
N ASN A 129 12.96 -4.26 -8.75
CA ASN A 129 11.51 -4.21 -8.61
C ASN A 129 10.80 -4.36 -9.97
N SER A 130 11.28 -3.70 -11.02
CA SER A 130 10.77 -3.87 -12.38
C SER A 130 10.84 -5.32 -12.85
N ALA A 131 11.96 -6.01 -12.60
CA ALA A 131 12.08 -7.44 -12.92
C ALA A 131 11.08 -8.27 -12.10
N ARG A 132 10.89 -7.94 -10.81
CA ARG A 132 9.97 -8.67 -9.92
C ARG A 132 8.49 -8.47 -10.28
N ARG A 133 8.11 -7.36 -10.92
CA ARG A 133 6.73 -7.15 -11.41
C ARG A 133 6.30 -8.22 -12.42
N ALA A 134 7.26 -8.81 -13.13
CA ALA A 134 7.06 -9.86 -14.13
C ALA A 134 7.38 -11.26 -13.58
N LEU A 135 7.40 -11.46 -12.26
CA LEU A 135 7.56 -12.78 -11.65
C LEU A 135 6.49 -13.74 -12.18
N SER A 136 6.95 -14.93 -12.56
CA SER A 136 6.12 -16.03 -13.03
C SER A 136 6.79 -17.36 -12.68
N THR A 137 5.99 -18.39 -12.48
CA THR A 137 6.42 -19.78 -12.36
C THR A 137 5.32 -20.70 -12.88
N ASP A 138 5.65 -21.93 -13.29
CA ASP A 138 4.61 -22.89 -13.68
C ASP A 138 3.83 -23.36 -12.44
N LEU A 139 2.55 -23.02 -12.39
CA LEU A 139 1.59 -23.47 -11.38
C LEU A 139 0.54 -24.41 -11.98
N SER A 140 0.79 -25.01 -13.15
CA SER A 140 -0.13 -25.94 -13.79
C SER A 140 -0.51 -27.09 -12.85
N GLY A 141 -1.83 -27.23 -12.62
CA GLY A 141 -2.38 -28.22 -11.70
C GLY A 141 -2.10 -27.94 -10.22
N ARG A 142 -1.76 -26.70 -9.86
CA ARG A 142 -1.74 -26.22 -8.48
C ARG A 142 -3.10 -25.63 -8.12
N ARG A 143 -3.58 -25.88 -6.91
CA ARG A 143 -4.83 -25.31 -6.38
C ARG A 143 -4.55 -24.29 -5.29
N VAL A 144 -5.13 -23.10 -5.43
CA VAL A 144 -4.85 -21.93 -4.60
C VAL A 144 -6.12 -21.43 -3.94
N LEU A 145 -6.06 -21.14 -2.64
CA LEU A 145 -7.06 -20.33 -1.95
C LEU A 145 -6.45 -18.96 -1.64
N LEU A 146 -7.01 -17.91 -2.24
CA LEU A 146 -6.59 -16.52 -2.06
C LEU A 146 -7.71 -15.72 -1.40
N THR A 147 -7.46 -15.20 -0.19
CA THR A 147 -8.47 -14.35 0.45
C THR A 147 -8.44 -12.92 -0.09
N GLY A 148 -9.61 -12.35 -0.37
CA GLY A 148 -9.74 -10.96 -0.81
C GLY A 148 -9.23 -10.69 -2.23
N GLY A 149 -9.66 -11.49 -3.22
CA GLY A 149 -9.19 -11.40 -4.61
C GLY A 149 -9.90 -10.38 -5.51
N ARG A 150 -10.86 -9.62 -4.98
CA ARG A 150 -11.71 -8.72 -5.81
C ARG A 150 -10.98 -7.52 -6.39
N VAL A 151 -10.07 -6.92 -5.63
CA VAL A 151 -9.44 -5.62 -5.95
C VAL A 151 -7.99 -5.57 -5.48
N LYS A 152 -7.23 -4.56 -5.93
CA LYS A 152 -5.88 -4.23 -5.46
C LYS A 152 -4.91 -5.42 -5.60
N ILE A 153 -4.05 -5.63 -4.59
CA ILE A 153 -3.03 -6.69 -4.53
C ILE A 153 -3.63 -8.07 -4.80
N GLY A 154 -4.75 -8.41 -4.14
CA GLY A 154 -5.36 -9.73 -4.28
C GLY A 154 -5.84 -10.00 -5.71
N PHE A 155 -6.37 -8.99 -6.40
CA PHE A 155 -6.77 -9.13 -7.79
C PHE A 155 -5.57 -9.36 -8.71
N GLN A 156 -4.51 -8.55 -8.56
CA GLN A 156 -3.28 -8.71 -9.37
C GLN A 156 -2.58 -10.05 -9.10
N LEU A 157 -2.53 -10.49 -7.85
CA LEU A 157 -1.96 -11.76 -7.47
C LEU A 157 -2.76 -12.95 -8.04
N ALA A 158 -4.10 -12.89 -8.00
CA ALA A 158 -4.94 -13.89 -8.66
C ALA A 158 -4.64 -13.98 -10.15
N LEU A 159 -4.53 -12.83 -10.85
CA LEU A 159 -4.19 -12.81 -12.27
C LEU A 159 -2.82 -13.43 -12.56
N MET A 160 -1.80 -13.14 -11.74
CA MET A 160 -0.49 -13.77 -11.87
C MET A 160 -0.61 -15.30 -11.77
N MET A 161 -1.24 -15.82 -10.73
CA MET A 161 -1.36 -17.27 -10.52
C MET A 161 -2.25 -17.97 -11.57
N LEU A 162 -3.32 -17.32 -12.02
CA LEU A 162 -4.19 -17.83 -13.09
C LEU A 162 -3.45 -17.91 -14.43
N ARG A 163 -2.68 -16.87 -14.77
CA ARG A 163 -1.84 -16.84 -15.99
C ARG A 163 -0.73 -17.88 -15.94
N ASP A 164 -0.27 -18.21 -14.74
CA ASP A 164 0.75 -19.23 -14.47
C ASP A 164 0.19 -20.67 -14.40
N GLY A 165 -1.11 -20.88 -14.63
CA GLY A 165 -1.69 -22.23 -14.75
C GLY A 165 -2.40 -22.78 -13.51
N ALA A 166 -2.48 -22.01 -12.42
CA ALA A 166 -3.15 -22.44 -11.19
C ALA A 166 -4.68 -22.45 -11.30
N GLU A 167 -5.34 -23.38 -10.61
CA GLU A 167 -6.73 -23.21 -10.18
C GLU A 167 -6.78 -22.26 -8.99
N VAL A 168 -7.59 -21.20 -9.06
CA VAL A 168 -7.63 -20.16 -8.04
C VAL A 168 -9.05 -19.98 -7.50
N LEU A 169 -9.19 -20.24 -6.21
CA LEU A 169 -10.37 -19.92 -5.42
C LEU A 169 -10.13 -18.56 -4.75
N VAL A 170 -10.89 -17.54 -5.14
CA VAL A 170 -10.78 -16.20 -4.55
C VAL A 170 -11.94 -15.91 -3.62
N THR A 171 -11.66 -15.41 -2.41
CA THR A 171 -12.74 -14.99 -1.50
C THR A 171 -13.13 -13.53 -1.71
N SER A 172 -14.43 -13.23 -1.58
CA SER A 172 -14.96 -11.87 -1.68
C SER A 172 -16.29 -11.71 -0.96
N ARG A 173 -16.58 -10.49 -0.49
CA ARG A 173 -17.93 -10.11 -0.02
C ARG A 173 -18.86 -9.64 -1.15
N PHE A 174 -18.30 -9.43 -2.34
CA PHE A 174 -18.99 -8.86 -3.50
C PHE A 174 -18.74 -9.78 -4.72
N PRO A 175 -19.35 -10.98 -4.76
CA PRO A 175 -19.10 -11.97 -5.81
C PRO A 175 -19.45 -11.47 -7.22
N HIS A 176 -20.52 -10.70 -7.42
CA HIS A 176 -20.87 -10.14 -8.74
C HIS A 176 -19.79 -9.18 -9.24
N ASP A 177 -19.37 -8.22 -8.41
CA ASP A 177 -18.29 -7.31 -8.79
C ASP A 177 -16.97 -8.05 -9.05
N THR A 178 -16.70 -9.12 -8.28
CA THR A 178 -15.49 -9.95 -8.45
C THR A 178 -15.48 -10.64 -9.81
N VAL A 179 -16.54 -11.36 -10.15
CA VAL A 179 -16.66 -12.05 -11.46
C VAL A 179 -16.62 -11.05 -12.60
N ARG A 180 -17.32 -9.91 -12.48
CA ARG A 180 -17.31 -8.84 -13.47
C ARG A 180 -15.89 -8.35 -13.78
N ARG A 181 -15.08 -8.13 -12.74
CA ARG A 181 -13.69 -7.66 -12.90
C ARG A 181 -12.81 -8.67 -13.60
N PHE A 182 -12.83 -9.94 -13.17
CA PHE A 182 -12.04 -10.98 -13.84
C PHE A 182 -12.49 -11.20 -15.30
N ARG A 183 -13.80 -11.15 -15.58
CA ARG A 183 -14.33 -11.25 -16.95
C ARG A 183 -13.93 -10.09 -17.87
N ALA A 184 -13.55 -8.95 -17.31
CA ALA A 184 -13.09 -7.80 -18.07
C ALA A 184 -11.59 -7.86 -18.43
N GLU A 185 -10.85 -8.83 -17.89
CA GLU A 185 -9.41 -8.92 -18.09
C GLU A 185 -9.04 -9.49 -19.47
N PRO A 186 -8.03 -8.93 -20.15
CA PRO A 186 -7.52 -9.51 -21.39
C PRO A 186 -7.02 -10.95 -21.20
N GLY A 187 -7.41 -11.82 -22.14
CA GLY A 187 -7.01 -13.23 -22.15
C GLY A 187 -7.80 -14.11 -21.16
N VAL A 188 -8.92 -13.63 -20.63
CA VAL A 188 -9.76 -14.33 -19.66
C VAL A 188 -10.21 -15.71 -20.14
N GLU A 189 -10.42 -15.89 -21.44
CA GLU A 189 -10.81 -17.17 -22.05
C GLU A 189 -9.80 -18.32 -21.81
N LYS A 190 -8.55 -18.01 -21.44
CA LYS A 190 -7.48 -18.99 -21.19
C LYS A 190 -7.46 -19.54 -19.77
N TRP A 191 -8.20 -18.93 -18.84
CA TRP A 191 -8.10 -19.26 -17.41
C TRP A 191 -9.38 -19.08 -16.62
N LEU A 192 -10.46 -18.55 -17.21
CA LEU A 192 -11.73 -18.31 -16.51
C LEU A 192 -12.32 -19.59 -15.89
N ASP A 193 -12.14 -20.72 -16.58
CA ASP A 193 -12.56 -22.06 -16.14
C ASP A 193 -11.84 -22.53 -14.86
N ARG A 194 -10.65 -21.97 -14.59
CA ARG A 194 -9.84 -22.21 -13.40
C ARG A 194 -10.09 -21.22 -12.25
N LEU A 195 -10.99 -20.26 -12.44
CA LEU A 195 -11.36 -19.29 -11.41
C LEU A 195 -12.67 -19.71 -10.72
N THR A 196 -12.65 -19.83 -9.39
CA THR A 196 -13.86 -19.91 -8.58
C THR A 196 -13.92 -18.75 -7.58
N VAL A 197 -15.05 -18.03 -7.56
CA VAL A 197 -15.30 -16.98 -6.56
C VAL A 197 -16.07 -17.55 -5.39
N LEU A 198 -15.53 -17.40 -4.18
CA LEU A 198 -16.15 -17.82 -2.94
C LEU A 198 -16.71 -16.59 -2.21
N ALA A 199 -18.04 -16.49 -2.18
CA ALA A 199 -18.75 -15.43 -1.47
C ALA A 199 -18.72 -15.71 0.04
N VAL A 200 -17.99 -14.89 0.79
CA VAL A 200 -17.79 -15.04 2.23
C VAL A 200 -17.47 -13.70 2.90
N ASP A 201 -18.00 -13.49 4.10
CA ASP A 201 -17.61 -12.39 4.97
C ASP A 201 -16.68 -12.88 6.08
N LEU A 202 -15.39 -12.53 5.97
CA LEU A 202 -14.36 -12.93 6.95
C LEU A 202 -14.55 -12.28 8.33
N ARG A 203 -15.50 -11.34 8.47
CA ARG A 203 -15.94 -10.82 9.77
C ARG A 203 -16.84 -11.79 10.52
N ASP A 204 -17.38 -12.82 9.87
CA ASP A 204 -18.19 -13.84 10.49
C ASP A 204 -17.41 -15.18 10.57
N PRO A 205 -16.87 -15.54 11.74
CA PRO A 205 -16.15 -16.80 11.92
C PRO A 205 -16.95 -18.04 11.53
N ARG A 206 -18.28 -17.99 11.61
CA ARG A 206 -19.14 -19.13 11.23
C ARG A 206 -19.07 -19.39 9.73
N GLN A 207 -19.03 -18.34 8.91
CA GLN A 207 -18.87 -18.47 7.47
C GLN A 207 -17.46 -18.97 7.10
N VAL A 208 -16.42 -18.51 7.81
CA VAL A 208 -15.05 -19.00 7.62
C VAL A 208 -14.96 -20.49 7.93
N LEU A 209 -15.51 -20.93 9.06
CA LEU A 209 -15.56 -22.34 9.45
C LEU A 209 -16.39 -23.19 8.49
N GLY A 210 -17.57 -22.68 8.09
CA GLY A 210 -18.44 -23.35 7.12
C GLY A 210 -17.74 -23.56 5.78
N LEU A 211 -17.05 -22.52 5.27
CA LEU A 211 -16.25 -22.63 4.05
C LEU A 211 -15.13 -23.68 4.20
N CYS A 212 -14.43 -23.69 5.34
CA CYS A 212 -13.37 -24.67 5.57
C CYS A 212 -13.91 -26.11 5.56
N GLU A 213 -15.08 -26.32 6.15
CA GLU A 213 -15.73 -27.62 6.20
C GLU A 213 -16.19 -28.07 4.80
N GLU A 214 -16.81 -27.18 4.02
CA GLU A 214 -17.18 -27.48 2.63
C GLU A 214 -15.95 -27.87 1.80
N LEU A 215 -14.86 -27.09 1.87
CA LEU A 215 -13.63 -27.40 1.15
C LEU A 215 -13.03 -28.74 1.59
N ARG A 216 -13.05 -29.06 2.90
CA ARG A 216 -12.60 -30.36 3.41
C ARG A 216 -13.46 -31.51 2.89
N GLN A 217 -14.77 -31.32 2.80
CA GLN A 217 -15.70 -32.33 2.31
C GLN A 217 -15.50 -32.63 0.82
N THR A 218 -15.09 -31.64 0.01
CA THR A 218 -14.69 -31.92 -1.39
C THR A 218 -13.49 -32.85 -1.47
N GLY A 219 -12.61 -32.86 -0.47
CA GLY A 219 -11.41 -33.69 -0.41
C GLY A 219 -10.31 -33.30 -1.41
N GLU A 220 -10.54 -32.27 -2.24
CA GLU A 220 -9.57 -31.78 -3.19
C GLU A 220 -8.39 -31.12 -2.45
N PRO A 221 -7.13 -31.56 -2.68
CA PRO A 221 -5.97 -30.99 -2.02
C PRO A 221 -5.82 -29.48 -2.27
N LEU A 222 -5.08 -28.83 -1.36
CA LEU A 222 -4.73 -27.42 -1.48
C LEU A 222 -3.21 -27.31 -1.58
N ASP A 223 -2.69 -26.51 -2.50
CA ASP A 223 -1.24 -26.32 -2.66
C ASP A 223 -0.75 -25.01 -2.08
N ILE A 224 -1.56 -23.97 -2.20
CA ILE A 224 -1.21 -22.60 -1.82
C ILE A 224 -2.38 -21.98 -1.07
N LEU A 225 -2.11 -21.45 0.13
CA LEU A 225 -3.03 -20.59 0.87
C LEU A 225 -2.41 -19.19 0.98
N VAL A 226 -3.09 -18.18 0.44
CA VAL A 226 -2.69 -16.79 0.61
C VAL A 226 -3.72 -16.04 1.44
N ASN A 227 -3.34 -15.70 2.67
CA ASN A 227 -4.10 -14.85 3.56
C ASN A 227 -3.82 -13.37 3.23
N ASN A 228 -4.47 -12.88 2.17
CA ASN A 228 -4.31 -11.52 1.65
C ASN A 228 -5.37 -10.52 2.14
N ALA A 229 -6.60 -10.97 2.39
CA ALA A 229 -7.68 -10.10 2.83
C ALA A 229 -7.27 -9.32 4.08
N ALA A 230 -7.50 -8.01 4.06
CA ALA A 230 -7.20 -7.13 5.17
C ALA A 230 -8.24 -6.02 5.31
N GLN A 231 -8.52 -5.66 6.56
CA GLN A 231 -9.23 -4.45 6.94
C GLN A 231 -8.29 -3.59 7.79
N THR A 232 -7.97 -2.40 7.30
CA THR A 232 -7.13 -1.42 8.02
C THR A 232 -7.97 -0.26 8.54
N VAL A 233 -8.91 0.20 7.71
CA VAL A 233 -9.87 1.25 8.04
C VAL A 233 -11.29 0.75 7.72
N ARG A 234 -12.21 0.92 8.66
CA ARG A 234 -13.64 0.70 8.45
C ARG A 234 -14.25 1.93 7.76
N ARG A 235 -14.65 1.75 6.51
CA ARG A 235 -15.36 2.78 5.75
C ARG A 235 -16.84 2.84 6.15
N PRO A 236 -17.48 4.01 6.07
CA PRO A 236 -18.90 4.14 6.31
C PRO A 236 -19.69 3.28 5.31
N PRO A 237 -20.86 2.72 5.69
CA PRO A 237 -21.58 1.81 4.80
C PRO A 237 -22.00 2.45 3.47
N GLN A 238 -22.19 3.77 3.43
CA GLN A 238 -22.51 4.54 2.23
C GLN A 238 -21.41 4.43 1.16
N SER A 239 -20.15 4.26 1.57
CA SER A 239 -19.04 4.00 0.63
C SER A 239 -19.23 2.73 -0.18
N TYR A 240 -20.04 1.78 0.29
CA TYR A 240 -20.30 0.51 -0.38
C TYR A 240 -21.61 0.50 -1.19
N ALA A 241 -22.35 1.62 -1.25
CA ALA A 241 -23.70 1.64 -1.79
C ALA A 241 -23.78 1.16 -3.26
N LEU A 242 -22.82 1.50 -4.11
CA LEU A 242 -22.83 1.02 -5.51
C LEU A 242 -22.55 -0.49 -5.61
N LEU A 243 -21.65 -1.00 -4.77
CA LEU A 243 -21.35 -2.44 -4.72
C LEU A 243 -22.56 -3.23 -4.21
N ALA A 244 -23.10 -2.84 -3.05
CA ALA A 244 -24.26 -3.51 -2.46
C ALA A 244 -25.49 -3.50 -3.39
N ALA A 245 -25.63 -2.48 -4.25
CA ALA A 245 -26.70 -2.43 -5.24
C ALA A 245 -26.56 -3.49 -6.35
N GLY A 246 -25.32 -3.89 -6.66
CA GLY A 246 -24.99 -4.90 -7.68
C GLY A 246 -24.97 -6.35 -7.16
N GLU A 247 -25.11 -6.58 -5.85
CA GLU A 247 -25.03 -7.92 -5.25
C GLU A 247 -26.40 -8.52 -4.88
N ARG A 248 -27.49 -8.06 -5.52
CA ARG A 248 -28.87 -8.44 -5.18
C ARG A 248 -29.37 -9.70 -5.90
N ASP A 249 -28.77 -10.03 -7.03
CA ASP A 249 -29.21 -11.13 -7.88
C ASP A 249 -28.60 -12.46 -7.42
N ALA A 250 -29.13 -13.57 -7.95
CA ALA A 250 -28.54 -14.89 -7.76
C ALA A 250 -27.05 -14.87 -8.09
N LEU A 251 -26.25 -15.70 -7.40
CA LEU A 251 -24.80 -15.73 -7.60
C LEU A 251 -24.45 -15.92 -9.08
N PRO A 252 -23.45 -15.18 -9.59
CA PRO A 252 -23.02 -15.33 -10.97
C PRO A 252 -22.40 -16.72 -11.18
N GLU A 253 -22.41 -17.18 -12.43
CA GLU A 253 -21.68 -18.38 -12.82
C GLU A 253 -20.20 -18.27 -12.44
N GLY A 254 -19.62 -19.35 -11.93
CA GLY A 254 -18.26 -19.38 -11.38
C GLY A 254 -18.17 -18.88 -9.93
N ALA A 255 -19.29 -18.46 -9.32
CA ALA A 255 -19.34 -18.15 -7.89
C ALA A 255 -20.10 -19.22 -7.09
N ARG A 256 -19.64 -19.44 -5.86
CA ARG A 256 -20.27 -20.25 -4.81
C ARG A 256 -20.28 -19.42 -3.52
N GLN A 257 -21.10 -19.77 -2.54
CA GLN A 257 -21.17 -19.04 -1.28
C GLN A 257 -20.87 -19.96 -0.10
N ALA A 258 -20.20 -19.41 0.91
CA ALA A 258 -20.04 -20.08 2.19
C ALA A 258 -21.39 -20.24 2.91
N PRO A 259 -21.55 -21.24 3.79
CA PRO A 259 -22.74 -21.41 4.61
C PRO A 259 -23.06 -20.15 5.41
N GLY A 260 -24.30 -19.69 5.31
CA GLY A 260 -24.77 -18.49 6.02
C GLY A 260 -24.29 -17.16 5.44
N PHE A 261 -23.63 -17.16 4.27
CA PHE A 261 -23.33 -15.93 3.55
C PHE A 261 -24.60 -15.14 3.27
N THR A 262 -24.53 -13.84 3.53
CA THR A 262 -25.59 -12.89 3.20
C THR A 262 -24.93 -11.69 2.52
N PRO A 263 -25.37 -11.32 1.30
CA PRO A 263 -24.86 -10.14 0.63
C PRO A 263 -25.01 -8.88 1.48
N MET A 264 -24.10 -7.92 1.29
CA MET A 264 -24.20 -6.63 1.96
C MET A 264 -25.52 -5.96 1.61
N ARG A 265 -26.32 -5.61 2.62
CA ARG A 265 -27.60 -4.94 2.42
C ARG A 265 -27.39 -3.46 2.06
N MET A 266 -28.18 -3.00 1.11
CA MET A 266 -28.30 -1.57 0.80
C MET A 266 -28.90 -0.80 1.98
N ILE A 267 -28.38 0.39 2.27
CA ILE A 267 -29.06 1.34 3.16
C ILE A 267 -30.10 2.11 2.32
N GLU A 268 -31.30 2.29 2.85
CA GLU A 268 -32.34 3.15 2.26
C GLU A 268 -31.82 4.59 2.10
N GLY A 269 -31.92 5.14 0.90
CA GLY A 269 -31.34 6.45 0.54
C GLY A 269 -29.87 6.39 0.07
N GLY A 270 -29.18 5.26 0.20
CA GLY A 270 -27.81 4.91 -0.27
C GLY A 270 -26.97 5.99 -0.98
N ALA A 271 -26.56 5.73 -2.23
CA ALA A 271 -25.73 6.65 -3.03
C ALA A 271 -26.45 7.98 -3.34
N SER A 272 -27.78 8.00 -3.32
CA SER A 272 -28.58 9.22 -3.51
C SER A 272 -28.43 10.23 -2.36
N ALA A 273 -28.07 9.78 -1.16
CA ALA A 273 -27.82 10.65 0.00
C ALA A 273 -26.46 11.36 -0.06
N LEU A 274 -25.53 10.91 -0.92
CA LEU A 274 -24.25 11.58 -1.13
C LEU A 274 -24.40 12.73 -2.13
N PRO A 275 -23.69 13.86 -1.91
CA PRO A 275 -23.54 14.93 -2.90
C PRO A 275 -23.13 14.37 -4.26
N VAL A 276 -23.63 14.96 -5.36
CA VAL A 276 -23.36 14.48 -6.73
C VAL A 276 -21.86 14.29 -7.00
N VAL A 277 -21.03 15.20 -6.49
CA VAL A 277 -19.56 15.16 -6.61
C VAL A 277 -18.89 13.97 -5.90
N LEU A 278 -19.59 13.26 -5.00
CA LEU A 278 -19.10 12.07 -4.29
C LEU A 278 -19.73 10.76 -4.81
N ARG A 279 -20.35 10.79 -5.99
CA ARG A 279 -20.99 9.60 -6.59
C ARG A 279 -20.09 8.86 -7.59
N GLU A 280 -18.88 9.34 -7.82
CA GLU A 280 -17.88 8.64 -8.62
C GLU A 280 -17.13 7.63 -7.74
N ALA A 281 -17.07 6.37 -8.19
CA ALA A 281 -16.40 5.31 -7.46
C ALA A 281 -14.88 5.30 -7.73
N ASP A 282 -14.10 4.92 -6.72
CA ASP A 282 -12.69 4.62 -6.89
C ASP A 282 -12.46 3.29 -7.63
N GLU A 283 -11.20 2.91 -7.83
CA GLU A 283 -10.84 1.65 -8.51
C GLU A 283 -11.39 0.41 -7.81
N ALA A 284 -11.64 0.50 -6.49
CA ALA A 284 -12.24 -0.57 -5.72
C ALA A 284 -13.78 -0.57 -5.78
N GLY A 285 -14.39 0.29 -6.57
CA GLY A 285 -15.84 0.43 -6.68
C GLY A 285 -16.48 1.11 -5.47
N LEU A 286 -15.68 1.75 -4.61
CA LEU A 286 -16.14 2.41 -3.40
C LEU A 286 -16.39 3.89 -3.66
N LEU A 287 -17.48 4.40 -3.10
CA LEU A 287 -17.70 5.84 -3.05
C LEU A 287 -16.75 6.48 -2.02
N PRO A 288 -16.28 7.72 -2.26
CA PRO A 288 -15.36 8.41 -1.37
C PRO A 288 -15.92 8.48 0.06
N ASP A 289 -15.04 8.28 1.03
CA ASP A 289 -15.33 8.51 2.43
C ASP A 289 -15.07 10.00 2.75
N PRO A 290 -16.12 10.82 3.01
CA PRO A 290 -15.94 12.25 3.27
C PRO A 290 -15.51 12.55 4.71
N SER A 291 -15.34 11.52 5.55
CA SER A 291 -15.06 11.70 6.97
C SER A 291 -13.76 12.50 7.18
N PRO A 292 -13.77 13.55 8.03
CA PRO A 292 -12.59 14.37 8.27
C PRO A 292 -11.49 13.61 9.01
N GLU A 293 -11.88 12.53 9.71
CA GLU A 293 -11.02 11.66 10.50
C GLU A 293 -11.38 10.19 10.22
N ASN A 294 -10.41 9.30 10.41
CA ASN A 294 -10.61 7.86 10.36
C ASN A 294 -9.64 7.15 11.34
N SER A 295 -9.81 5.84 11.48
CA SER A 295 -9.05 5.01 12.41
C SER A 295 -7.56 4.89 12.09
N TRP A 296 -7.12 5.25 10.88
CA TRP A 296 -5.70 5.27 10.51
C TRP A 296 -4.87 6.20 11.39
N SER A 297 -5.45 7.33 11.80
CA SER A 297 -4.82 8.29 12.72
C SER A 297 -5.30 8.17 14.16
N ALA A 298 -6.27 7.29 14.45
CA ALA A 298 -6.83 7.14 15.79
C ALA A 298 -5.79 6.61 16.79
N ARG A 299 -5.90 7.09 18.03
CA ARG A 299 -5.06 6.68 19.16
C ARG A 299 -5.91 5.89 20.16
N LEU A 300 -5.24 5.27 21.14
CA LEU A 300 -5.93 4.63 22.27
C LEU A 300 -6.87 5.64 22.95
N GLY A 301 -8.11 5.23 23.22
CA GLY A 301 -9.19 6.10 23.70
C GLY A 301 -10.11 6.66 22.60
N ALA A 302 -9.74 6.54 21.32
CA ALA A 302 -10.52 7.01 20.18
C ALA A 302 -10.86 5.90 19.16
N LEU A 303 -10.72 4.63 19.56
CA LEU A 303 -11.00 3.49 18.68
C LEU A 303 -12.48 3.12 18.73
N ASP A 304 -13.09 2.86 17.58
CA ASP A 304 -14.41 2.21 17.49
C ASP A 304 -14.27 0.72 17.87
N PRO A 305 -14.92 0.24 18.93
CA PRO A 305 -14.85 -1.17 19.33
C PRO A 305 -15.28 -2.14 18.21
N ALA A 306 -16.25 -1.76 17.37
CA ALA A 306 -16.69 -2.62 16.28
C ALA A 306 -15.60 -2.77 15.22
N GLU A 307 -14.93 -1.67 14.84
CA GLU A 307 -13.80 -1.72 13.93
C GLU A 307 -12.61 -2.50 14.50
N VAL A 308 -12.32 -2.37 15.80
CA VAL A 308 -11.28 -3.17 16.47
C VAL A 308 -11.57 -4.66 16.31
N LEU A 309 -12.80 -5.08 16.60
CA LEU A 309 -13.23 -6.47 16.46
C LEU A 309 -13.14 -6.94 14.99
N GLU A 310 -13.72 -6.19 14.05
CA GLU A 310 -13.66 -6.53 12.62
C GLU A 310 -12.21 -6.67 12.13
N THR A 311 -11.32 -5.77 12.56
CA THR A 311 -9.90 -5.80 12.20
C THR A 311 -9.20 -7.05 12.72
N GLN A 312 -9.48 -7.47 13.96
CA GLN A 312 -8.94 -8.72 14.51
C GLN A 312 -9.51 -9.96 13.81
N LEU A 313 -10.82 -9.94 13.52
CA LEU A 313 -11.50 -11.03 12.85
C LEU A 313 -10.94 -11.27 11.44
N VAL A 314 -10.79 -10.21 10.65
CA VAL A 314 -10.32 -10.31 9.26
C VAL A 314 -8.81 -10.54 9.19
N ASN A 315 -8.00 -9.81 9.97
CA ASN A 315 -6.55 -9.79 9.76
C ASN A 315 -5.78 -10.84 10.56
N ALA A 316 -6.38 -11.45 11.59
CA ALA A 316 -5.71 -12.40 12.47
C ALA A 316 -6.51 -13.70 12.65
N LEU A 317 -7.78 -13.61 13.08
CA LEU A 317 -8.57 -14.81 13.38
C LEU A 317 -8.89 -15.62 12.11
N ALA A 318 -9.39 -14.97 11.04
CA ALA A 318 -9.71 -15.67 9.80
C ALA A 318 -8.48 -16.37 9.19
N PRO A 319 -7.30 -15.73 9.05
CA PRO A 319 -6.07 -16.41 8.67
C PRO A 319 -5.73 -17.62 9.55
N ALA A 320 -5.83 -17.48 10.88
CA ALA A 320 -5.56 -18.57 11.80
C ALA A 320 -6.51 -19.76 11.60
N LEU A 321 -7.82 -19.49 11.46
CA LEU A 321 -8.83 -20.53 11.22
C LEU A 321 -8.62 -21.22 9.86
N LEU A 322 -8.30 -20.46 8.80
CA LEU A 322 -8.01 -21.01 7.49
C LEU A 322 -6.78 -21.92 7.52
N CYS A 323 -5.68 -21.46 8.12
CA CYS A 323 -4.47 -22.27 8.28
C CYS A 323 -4.75 -23.55 9.06
N ASP A 324 -5.43 -23.44 10.21
CA ASP A 324 -5.69 -24.55 11.13
C ASP A 324 -6.68 -25.59 10.55
N ARG A 325 -7.77 -25.14 9.93
CA ARG A 325 -8.79 -26.05 9.40
C ARG A 325 -8.43 -26.64 8.04
N LEU A 326 -7.70 -25.91 7.19
CA LEU A 326 -7.33 -26.37 5.85
C LEU A 326 -5.97 -27.07 5.79
N LEU A 327 -5.20 -27.11 6.88
CA LEU A 327 -3.92 -27.82 6.94
C LEU A 327 -4.02 -29.28 6.42
N PRO A 328 -5.06 -30.07 6.73
CA PRO A 328 -5.17 -31.42 6.18
C PRO A 328 -5.25 -31.47 4.64
N LEU A 329 -5.81 -30.45 3.98
CA LEU A 329 -5.80 -30.37 2.51
C LEU A 329 -4.42 -30.01 1.96
N LEU A 330 -3.65 -29.17 2.68
CA LEU A 330 -2.25 -28.87 2.36
C LEU A 330 -1.35 -30.10 2.51
N LEU A 331 -1.60 -30.93 3.52
CA LEU A 331 -0.85 -32.17 3.76
C LEU A 331 -1.27 -33.30 2.81
N ALA A 332 -2.50 -33.29 2.30
CA ALA A 332 -2.98 -34.25 1.31
C ALA A 332 -2.44 -33.96 -0.11
N SER A 333 -1.88 -32.78 -0.36
CA SER A 333 -1.30 -32.46 -1.66
C SER A 333 -0.10 -33.37 -1.98
N PRO A 334 -0.05 -33.96 -3.19
CA PRO A 334 1.10 -34.76 -3.61
C PRO A 334 2.32 -33.88 -3.98
N ARG A 335 2.18 -32.56 -3.95
CA ARG A 335 3.26 -31.65 -4.34
C ARG A 335 4.35 -31.61 -3.26
N PRO A 336 5.64 -31.62 -3.64
CA PRO A 336 6.73 -31.64 -2.66
C PRO A 336 6.77 -30.37 -1.81
N ARG A 337 6.31 -29.23 -2.35
CA ARG A 337 6.28 -27.93 -1.67
C ARG A 337 4.88 -27.36 -1.71
N ARG A 338 4.36 -26.94 -0.56
CA ARG A 338 3.10 -26.21 -0.41
C ARG A 338 3.37 -24.92 0.32
N TYR A 339 2.53 -23.92 0.12
CA TYR A 339 2.83 -22.56 0.58
C TYR A 339 1.68 -21.96 1.39
N VAL A 340 2.03 -21.29 2.48
CA VAL A 340 1.13 -20.40 3.20
C VAL A 340 1.75 -19.01 3.24
N VAL A 341 1.11 -18.04 2.59
CA VAL A 341 1.58 -16.66 2.56
C VAL A 341 0.64 -15.77 3.35
N ASN A 342 1.12 -15.25 4.47
CA ASN A 342 0.41 -14.30 5.31
C ASN A 342 0.78 -12.88 4.92
N VAL A 343 -0.15 -12.16 4.28
CA VAL A 343 0.09 -10.78 3.85
C VAL A 343 -0.03 -9.84 5.05
N THR A 344 1.11 -9.29 5.44
CA THR A 344 1.28 -8.43 6.59
C THR A 344 1.80 -7.06 6.16
N ALA A 345 2.25 -6.26 7.12
CA ALA A 345 2.85 -4.97 6.86
C ALA A 345 3.81 -4.56 7.99
N VAL A 346 4.54 -3.46 7.82
CA VAL A 346 5.40 -2.87 8.85
C VAL A 346 4.66 -2.57 10.17
N GLU A 347 3.34 -2.38 10.12
CA GLU A 347 2.43 -2.23 11.26
C GLU A 347 2.51 -3.42 12.22
N GLY A 348 2.72 -4.63 11.71
CA GLY A 348 2.86 -5.84 12.51
C GLY A 348 4.23 -6.02 13.15
N ARG A 349 5.20 -5.15 12.82
CA ARG A 349 6.57 -5.34 13.28
C ARG A 349 6.81 -4.81 14.68
N PHE A 350 7.58 -5.56 15.48
CA PHE A 350 8.04 -5.14 16.80
C PHE A 350 9.31 -4.29 16.71
N ALA A 351 10.27 -4.69 15.87
CA ALA A 351 11.57 -4.04 15.74
C ALA A 351 11.57 -2.82 14.79
N VAL A 352 10.68 -1.84 15.03
CA VAL A 352 10.61 -0.58 14.25
C VAL A 352 11.07 0.60 15.12
N ARG A 353 12.16 1.28 14.70
CA ARG A 353 12.75 2.40 15.47
C ARG A 353 11.77 3.55 15.75
N ASN A 354 10.85 3.83 14.82
CA ASN A 354 9.94 4.98 14.87
C ASN A 354 8.47 4.54 14.78
N LYS A 355 8.03 3.60 15.60
CA LYS A 355 6.63 3.18 15.63
C LYS A 355 5.75 4.33 16.17
N MET A 356 4.75 4.74 15.40
CA MET A 356 3.85 5.83 15.78
C MET A 356 2.66 5.32 16.62
N ALA A 357 1.96 6.24 17.30
CA ALA A 357 0.83 5.91 18.18
C ALA A 357 -0.52 5.70 17.45
N GLY A 358 -0.56 5.86 16.13
CA GLY A 358 -1.79 5.71 15.33
C GLY A 358 -2.15 4.24 15.05
N HIS A 359 -3.41 3.98 14.69
CA HIS A 359 -3.93 2.67 14.24
C HIS A 359 -3.47 1.46 15.07
N PRO A 360 -3.51 1.51 16.41
CA PRO A 360 -3.04 0.42 17.26
C PRO A 360 -3.77 -0.91 17.00
N HIS A 361 -5.04 -0.88 16.59
CA HIS A 361 -5.83 -2.06 16.25
C HIS A 361 -5.27 -2.83 15.05
N THR A 362 -4.83 -2.11 14.00
CA THR A 362 -4.15 -2.72 12.84
C THR A 362 -2.78 -3.27 13.24
N ASN A 363 -2.00 -2.49 14.01
CA ASN A 363 -0.70 -2.92 14.51
C ASN A 363 -0.79 -4.25 15.29
N MET A 364 -1.76 -4.34 16.22
CA MET A 364 -2.01 -5.55 17.01
C MET A 364 -2.38 -6.74 16.11
N ALA A 365 -3.30 -6.56 15.17
CA ALA A 365 -3.76 -7.65 14.32
C ALA A 365 -2.64 -8.18 13.41
N LYS A 366 -1.85 -7.29 12.80
CA LYS A 366 -0.71 -7.68 11.97
C LYS A 366 0.42 -8.32 12.78
N ALA A 367 0.63 -7.88 14.03
CA ALA A 367 1.58 -8.52 14.93
C ALA A 367 1.13 -9.95 15.33
N ALA A 368 -0.17 -10.15 15.57
CA ALA A 368 -0.74 -11.48 15.82
C ALA A 368 -0.56 -12.41 14.61
N LEU A 369 -0.80 -11.91 13.39
CA LEU A 369 -0.56 -12.66 12.15
C LEU A 369 0.92 -13.00 11.94
N ASN A 370 1.83 -12.08 12.25
CA ASN A 370 3.27 -12.35 12.24
C ASN A 370 3.64 -13.43 13.26
N MET A 371 3.03 -13.39 14.46
CA MET A 371 3.27 -14.38 15.49
C MET A 371 2.78 -15.78 15.08
N LEU A 372 1.64 -15.88 14.40
CA LEU A 372 1.16 -17.13 13.80
C LEU A 372 2.25 -17.75 12.90
N THR A 373 2.81 -16.96 11.98
CA THR A 373 3.89 -17.41 11.10
C THR A 373 5.11 -17.85 11.90
N ARG A 374 5.58 -16.99 12.82
CA ARG A 374 6.78 -17.26 13.61
C ARG A 374 6.65 -18.49 14.51
N THR A 375 5.45 -18.82 14.94
CA THR A 375 5.17 -19.94 15.84
C THR A 375 5.08 -21.27 15.08
N SER A 376 4.38 -21.28 13.94
CA SER A 376 3.99 -22.53 13.28
C SER A 376 4.88 -22.96 12.12
N ALA A 377 5.63 -22.03 11.51
CA ALA A 377 6.27 -22.29 10.22
C ALA A 377 7.38 -23.35 10.25
N ALA A 378 8.12 -23.51 11.35
CA ALA A 378 9.23 -24.46 11.43
C ALA A 378 8.72 -25.92 11.35
N GLU A 379 7.74 -26.28 12.18
CA GLU A 379 7.13 -27.62 12.19
C GLU A 379 6.40 -27.94 10.87
N LEU A 380 5.79 -26.93 10.26
CA LEU A 380 5.13 -27.08 8.96
C LEU A 380 6.14 -27.27 7.82
N ALA A 381 7.31 -26.63 7.89
CA ALA A 381 8.37 -26.78 6.89
C ALA A 381 8.93 -28.21 6.86
N ASP A 382 9.03 -28.89 8.01
CA ASP A 382 9.43 -30.31 8.10
C ASP A 382 8.45 -31.23 7.35
N GLN A 383 7.21 -30.78 7.17
CA GLN A 383 6.17 -31.48 6.42
C GLN A 383 6.07 -31.00 4.96
N GLY A 384 6.92 -30.08 4.51
CA GLY A 384 6.91 -29.50 3.16
C GLY A 384 5.88 -28.37 2.96
N VAL A 385 5.36 -27.77 4.04
CA VAL A 385 4.47 -26.61 4.02
C VAL A 385 5.25 -25.36 4.47
N HIS A 386 5.60 -24.51 3.52
CA HIS A 386 6.42 -23.32 3.76
C HIS A 386 5.54 -22.10 4.06
N MET A 387 5.64 -21.56 5.28
CA MET A 387 4.81 -20.45 5.73
C MET A 387 5.65 -19.17 5.89
N CYS A 388 5.25 -18.08 5.24
CA CYS A 388 5.94 -16.79 5.31
C CYS A 388 4.98 -15.64 5.65
N ALA A 389 5.52 -14.59 6.28
CA ALA A 389 4.86 -13.31 6.47
C ALA A 389 5.46 -12.30 5.48
N VAL A 390 4.63 -11.62 4.68
CA VAL A 390 5.11 -10.73 3.61
C VAL A 390 4.59 -9.31 3.76
N ASP A 391 5.50 -8.33 3.86
CA ASP A 391 5.21 -6.90 3.72
C ASP A 391 5.10 -6.52 2.24
N THR A 392 3.99 -5.87 1.87
CA THR A 392 3.71 -5.47 0.49
C THR A 392 4.35 -4.14 0.09
N GLY A 393 5.01 -3.47 1.02
CA GLY A 393 5.50 -2.11 0.83
C GLY A 393 4.38 -1.07 0.84
N TRP A 394 4.77 0.20 0.64
CA TRP A 394 3.85 1.32 0.74
C TRP A 394 3.21 1.61 -0.62
N ILE A 395 1.99 1.10 -0.79
CA ILE A 395 1.24 1.18 -2.05
C ILE A 395 0.02 2.11 -1.98
N THR A 396 -0.60 2.25 -0.81
CA THR A 396 -1.84 3.01 -0.59
C THR A 396 -1.67 4.02 0.56
N ASP A 397 -2.35 5.16 0.47
CA ASP A 397 -2.49 6.16 1.53
C ASP A 397 -3.87 6.05 2.21
N GLU A 398 -3.87 5.54 3.45
CA GLU A 398 -5.07 5.35 4.29
C GLU A 398 -5.43 6.60 5.13
N ASN A 399 -4.72 7.72 4.99
CA ASN A 399 -5.09 8.96 5.65
C ASN A 399 -6.50 9.44 5.23
N PRO A 400 -7.23 10.14 6.11
CA PRO A 400 -8.54 10.68 5.78
C PRO A 400 -8.46 11.67 4.60
N ALA A 401 -9.53 11.78 3.83
CA ALA A 401 -9.56 12.50 2.56
C ALA A 401 -8.97 13.92 2.61
N PRO A 402 -9.25 14.77 3.63
CA PRO A 402 -8.66 16.11 3.70
C PRO A 402 -7.13 16.11 3.85
N LYS A 403 -6.57 15.16 4.63
CA LYS A 403 -5.12 15.06 4.81
C LYS A 403 -4.46 14.49 3.57
N LYS A 404 -5.05 13.45 3.00
CA LYS A 404 -4.62 12.82 1.75
C LYS A 404 -4.57 13.83 0.59
N GLY A 405 -5.61 14.64 0.42
CA GLY A 405 -5.65 15.71 -0.59
C GLY A 405 -4.55 16.76 -0.40
N ARG A 406 -4.32 17.23 0.82
CA ARG A 406 -3.20 18.16 1.13
C ARG A 406 -1.84 17.55 0.82
N MET A 407 -1.63 16.27 1.16
CA MET A 407 -0.40 15.56 0.85
C MET A 407 -0.20 15.42 -0.67
N ALA A 408 -1.26 15.07 -1.39
CA ALA A 408 -1.23 14.96 -2.84
C ALA A 408 -0.92 16.30 -3.54
N GLN A 409 -1.50 17.41 -3.07
CA GLN A 409 -1.20 18.78 -3.51
C GLN A 409 0.24 19.19 -3.22
N ALA A 410 0.83 18.67 -2.14
CA ALA A 410 2.24 18.84 -1.82
C ALA A 410 3.17 17.88 -2.62
N GLY A 411 2.65 17.17 -3.61
CA GLY A 411 3.41 16.26 -4.47
C GLY A 411 3.73 14.89 -3.84
N PHE A 412 3.04 14.49 -2.77
CA PHE A 412 3.19 13.16 -2.21
C PHE A 412 2.51 12.11 -3.11
N ARG A 413 3.25 11.04 -3.41
CA ARG A 413 2.74 9.80 -4.03
C ARG A 413 3.42 8.61 -3.33
N THR A 414 2.72 7.47 -3.26
CA THR A 414 3.26 6.24 -2.67
C THR A 414 4.39 5.68 -3.55
N PRO A 415 5.47 5.14 -2.97
CA PRO A 415 6.66 4.72 -3.72
C PRO A 415 6.41 3.58 -4.72
N LEU A 416 5.35 2.80 -4.50
CA LEU A 416 5.03 1.56 -5.21
C LEU A 416 3.55 1.55 -5.61
N ASP A 417 3.15 0.63 -6.48
CA ASP A 417 1.76 0.38 -6.85
C ASP A 417 1.26 -1.02 -6.42
N ILE A 418 0.02 -1.36 -6.79
CA ILE A 418 -0.59 -2.65 -6.41
C ILE A 418 0.08 -3.87 -7.06
N VAL A 419 0.73 -3.72 -8.22
CA VAL A 419 1.45 -4.80 -8.92
C VAL A 419 2.76 -5.09 -8.19
N ASP A 420 3.45 -4.05 -7.71
CA ASP A 420 4.62 -4.20 -6.83
C ASP A 420 4.27 -4.95 -5.54
N GLY A 421 3.08 -4.65 -4.98
CA GLY A 421 2.55 -5.34 -3.81
C GLY A 421 2.27 -6.81 -4.08
N ALA A 422 1.60 -7.13 -5.21
CA ALA A 422 1.33 -8.50 -5.62
C ALA A 422 2.60 -9.31 -5.89
N ALA A 423 3.58 -8.71 -6.59
CA ALA A 423 4.88 -9.33 -6.84
C ALA A 423 5.61 -9.73 -5.55
N ARG A 424 5.53 -8.91 -4.49
CA ARG A 424 6.11 -9.25 -3.17
C ARG A 424 5.43 -10.45 -2.53
N VAL A 425 4.10 -10.51 -2.58
CA VAL A 425 3.33 -11.64 -2.05
C VAL A 425 3.59 -12.91 -2.85
N TYR A 426 3.81 -12.78 -4.16
CA TYR A 426 4.04 -13.92 -5.03
C TYR A 426 5.46 -14.50 -4.93
N ASP A 427 6.46 -13.63 -4.72
CA ASP A 427 7.88 -13.96 -4.65
C ASP A 427 8.26 -15.20 -3.83
N PRO A 428 7.79 -15.43 -2.59
CA PRO A 428 8.13 -16.66 -1.84
C PRO A 428 7.66 -17.96 -2.53
N ILE A 429 6.55 -17.91 -3.29
CA ILE A 429 6.06 -19.06 -4.05
C ILE A 429 6.98 -19.30 -5.25
N VAL A 430 7.30 -18.25 -6.01
CA VAL A 430 8.19 -18.34 -7.19
C VAL A 430 9.57 -18.85 -6.82
N ARG A 431 10.16 -18.35 -5.72
CA ARG A 431 11.46 -18.86 -5.20
C ARG A 431 11.38 -20.32 -4.80
N GLY A 432 10.31 -20.70 -4.10
CA GLY A 432 10.09 -22.08 -3.69
C GLY A 432 9.97 -23.04 -4.88
N GLU A 433 9.25 -22.66 -5.93
CA GLU A 433 9.14 -23.46 -7.15
C GLU A 433 10.48 -23.53 -7.89
N ALA A 434 11.29 -22.46 -7.86
CA ALA A 434 12.65 -22.44 -8.37
C ALA A 434 13.67 -23.26 -7.53
N GLY A 435 13.25 -23.84 -6.40
CA GLY A 435 14.09 -24.70 -5.57
C GLY A 435 14.68 -24.05 -4.32
N ASP A 436 14.29 -22.81 -4.00
CA ASP A 436 14.74 -22.05 -2.82
C ASP A 436 13.56 -21.64 -1.94
N PRO A 437 12.88 -22.59 -1.26
CA PRO A 437 11.73 -22.28 -0.44
C PRO A 437 12.13 -21.52 0.82
N VAL A 438 11.41 -20.45 1.09
CA VAL A 438 11.54 -19.65 2.31
C VAL A 438 10.41 -19.99 3.29
N SER A 439 10.72 -20.14 4.57
CA SER A 439 9.74 -20.45 5.62
C SER A 439 10.15 -19.83 6.95
N GLY A 440 9.16 -19.42 7.76
CA GLY A 440 9.39 -18.90 9.10
C GLY A 440 10.05 -17.53 9.15
N VAL A 441 9.90 -16.74 8.08
CA VAL A 441 10.52 -15.42 7.94
C VAL A 441 9.49 -14.32 7.72
N PHE A 442 9.88 -13.09 8.08
CA PHE A 442 9.21 -11.87 7.68
C PHE A 442 9.94 -11.27 6.49
N LEU A 443 9.31 -11.28 5.31
CA LEU A 443 9.87 -10.73 4.09
C LEU A 443 9.46 -9.27 3.94
N LYS A 444 10.46 -8.41 3.76
CA LYS A 444 10.29 -7.01 3.40
C LYS A 444 11.23 -6.65 2.26
N ASP A 445 10.68 -6.02 1.22
CA ASP A 445 11.45 -5.64 0.04
C ASP A 445 12.25 -6.83 -0.54
N TYR A 446 11.61 -8.00 -0.63
CA TYR A 446 12.19 -9.26 -1.13
C TYR A 446 13.33 -9.84 -0.26
N GLN A 447 13.55 -9.34 0.96
CA GLN A 447 14.58 -9.83 1.87
C GLN A 447 14.00 -10.19 3.23
N GLU A 448 14.63 -11.13 3.93
CA GLU A 448 14.32 -11.38 5.33
C GLU A 448 14.63 -10.12 6.15
N ALA A 449 13.68 -9.73 7.00
CA ALA A 449 13.80 -8.59 7.88
C ALA A 449 13.37 -8.95 9.30
N ALA A 450 13.83 -8.14 10.27
CA ALA A 450 13.47 -8.34 11.66
C ALA A 450 11.94 -8.22 11.89
N TRP A 451 11.42 -9.12 12.71
CA TRP A 451 10.02 -9.22 13.13
C TRP A 451 9.45 -7.97 13.77
#